data_AF-A0A368ZC31-F1
#
_entry.id   AF-A0A368ZC31-F1
#
_cell.length_a   1.000
_cell.length_b   1.000
_cell.length_c   1.000
_cell.angle_alpha   90.00
_cell.angle_beta   90.00
_cell.angle_gamma   90.00
#
_symmetry.space_group_name_H-M   'P 1'
#
loop_
_entity.id
_entity.type
_entity.pdbx_description
1 polymer ?
#
loop_
_entity_poly.entity_id
_entity_poly.type
_entity_poly.pdbx_seq_one_letter_code
_entity_poly.pdbx_strand_id
1 'polypeptide(L)'
;MVFLLILKRMKQLAIIGMGPRGLYALERLLLELSKQQLEIGLHIFDATHCPGTGTVWDMSQPDSNWINITERALVGIEQRQAISYAGCTIPEFPSYHEWSNYNQGVYAPDTFPPRQKIGHYLNARYTSIAKALENLKTFESYNEEIIDLKPKDERLEIIGHDQQWVCDALVLTVGHQSTVLSDQLQSWTSHVAKHHTPQLFDTSYPITQLETLKNEMEMTVGIRGFGLAMIDVMRYLTINNFGNFKVIDPSTFETVYYKTQAQGLKIVPFSLDGLPLVPKPLNEVIDVKYQPTDEELEHFKTEIEAVSQSDSALSHLDFLIQPIAQISARVYLELKDDAQLHHLNHEFS
;
A
#
# COMPACT_ATOMS: atom_id res chain seq x y z
N MET A 1 27.25 -2.24 -14.19
CA MET A 1 28.59 -2.85 -14.01
C MET A 1 29.02 -2.93 -12.53
N VAL A 2 28.83 -1.86 -11.74
CA VAL A 2 29.18 -1.84 -10.30
C VAL A 2 28.37 -2.86 -9.47
N PHE A 3 27.05 -2.95 -9.68
CA PHE A 3 26.20 -3.90 -8.95
C PHE A 3 26.57 -5.38 -9.18
N LEU A 4 26.95 -5.75 -10.41
CA LEU A 4 27.44 -7.11 -10.72
C LEU A 4 28.75 -7.45 -10.01
N LEU A 5 29.66 -6.48 -9.85
CA LEU A 5 30.92 -6.68 -9.12
C LEU A 5 30.67 -6.85 -7.62
N ILE A 6 29.69 -6.12 -7.06
CA ILE A 6 29.24 -6.27 -5.68
C ILE A 6 28.64 -7.67 -5.47
N LEU A 7 27.74 -8.11 -6.35
CA LEU A 7 27.11 -9.44 -6.29
C LEU A 7 28.14 -10.58 -6.33
N LYS A 8 29.21 -10.48 -7.12
CA LYS A 8 30.24 -11.53 -7.21
C LYS A 8 31.09 -11.71 -5.94
N ARG A 9 31.13 -10.71 -5.06
CA ARG A 9 31.88 -10.76 -3.79
C ARG A 9 30.98 -11.01 -2.58
N MET A 10 29.69 -10.73 -2.72
CA MET A 10 28.67 -10.94 -1.71
C MET A 10 28.42 -12.43 -1.49
N LYS A 11 28.48 -12.88 -0.25
CA LYS A 11 28.15 -14.26 0.16
C LYS A 11 26.78 -14.33 0.83
N GLN A 12 26.36 -13.27 1.51
CA GLN A 12 25.12 -13.23 2.27
C GLN A 12 24.39 -11.90 2.06
N LEU A 13 23.11 -11.98 1.68
CA LEU A 13 22.20 -10.84 1.60
C LEU A 13 21.03 -11.04 2.58
N ALA A 14 20.62 -9.97 3.24
CA ALA A 14 19.42 -9.94 4.07
C ALA A 14 18.31 -9.08 3.43
N ILE A 15 17.06 -9.53 3.51
CA ILE A 15 15.88 -8.72 3.21
C ILE A 15 15.11 -8.53 4.51
N ILE A 16 14.94 -7.27 4.93
CA ILE A 16 14.26 -6.91 6.17
C ILE A 16 12.89 -6.30 5.83
N GLY A 17 11.83 -7.00 6.21
CA GLY A 17 10.45 -6.75 5.83
C GLY A 17 10.09 -7.54 4.57
N MET A 18 9.24 -8.55 4.70
CA MET A 18 8.78 -9.40 3.60
C MET A 18 7.34 -9.07 3.22
N GLY A 19 6.96 -7.79 3.21
CA GLY A 19 5.74 -7.32 2.55
C GLY A 19 5.87 -7.31 1.00
N PRO A 20 4.94 -6.66 0.27
CA PRO A 20 4.96 -6.67 -1.21
C PRO A 20 6.27 -6.19 -1.82
N ARG A 21 6.91 -5.18 -1.21
CA ARG A 21 8.21 -4.67 -1.65
C ARG A 21 9.33 -5.68 -1.44
N GLY A 22 9.35 -6.36 -0.29
CA GLY A 22 10.31 -7.41 0.03
C GLY A 22 10.14 -8.62 -0.88
N LEU A 23 8.89 -9.02 -1.14
CA LEU A 23 8.57 -10.09 -2.08
C LEU A 23 9.04 -9.75 -3.49
N TYR A 24 8.73 -8.56 -3.98
CA TYR A 24 9.22 -8.11 -5.28
C TYR A 24 10.76 -8.09 -5.34
N ALA A 25 11.42 -7.55 -4.31
CA ALA A 25 12.88 -7.53 -4.24
C ALA A 25 13.48 -8.95 -4.27
N LEU A 26 12.92 -9.89 -3.50
CA LEU A 26 13.32 -11.29 -3.49
C LEU A 26 13.18 -11.94 -4.87
N GLU A 27 12.04 -11.75 -5.54
CA GLU A 27 11.80 -12.28 -6.88
C GLU A 27 12.79 -11.73 -7.91
N ARG A 28 13.02 -10.41 -7.91
CA ARG A 28 13.97 -9.77 -8.83
C ARG A 28 15.40 -10.23 -8.56
N LEU A 29 15.76 -10.40 -7.29
CA LEU A 29 17.07 -10.91 -6.90
C LEU A 29 17.27 -12.35 -7.36
N LEU A 30 16.33 -13.25 -7.09
CA LEU A 30 16.40 -14.66 -7.52
C LEU A 30 16.48 -14.79 -9.04
N LEU A 31 15.71 -13.97 -9.77
CA LEU A 31 15.77 -13.93 -11.23
C LEU A 31 17.16 -13.50 -11.74
N GLU A 32 17.76 -12.48 -11.12
CA GLU A 32 19.09 -12.02 -11.53
C GLU A 32 20.19 -13.01 -11.15
N LEU A 33 20.14 -13.59 -9.94
CA LEU A 33 21.06 -14.64 -9.51
C LEU A 33 21.01 -15.87 -10.43
N SER A 34 19.81 -16.26 -10.86
CA SER A 34 19.59 -17.33 -11.85
C SER A 34 20.31 -17.02 -13.17
N LYS A 35 20.12 -15.81 -13.72
CA LYS A 35 20.77 -15.38 -14.97
C LYS A 35 22.29 -15.34 -14.87
N GLN A 36 22.80 -14.89 -13.73
CA GLN A 36 24.25 -14.78 -13.47
C GLN A 36 24.88 -16.10 -13.01
N GLN A 37 24.06 -17.14 -12.76
CA GLN A 37 24.49 -18.42 -12.19
C GLN A 37 25.26 -18.25 -10.87
N LEU A 38 24.80 -17.32 -10.04
CA LEU A 38 25.37 -17.04 -8.72
C LEU A 38 24.46 -17.61 -7.64
N GLU A 39 25.07 -18.14 -6.59
CA GLU A 39 24.39 -18.55 -5.37
C GLU A 39 24.90 -17.69 -4.22
N ILE A 40 23.97 -17.09 -3.48
CA ILE A 40 24.26 -16.34 -2.26
C ILE A 40 23.35 -16.84 -1.15
N GLY A 41 23.82 -16.75 0.09
CA GLY A 41 22.97 -16.88 1.26
C GLY A 41 21.93 -15.76 1.29
N LEU A 42 20.69 -16.12 1.57
CA LEU A 42 19.53 -15.24 1.67
C LEU A 42 18.92 -15.41 3.04
N HIS A 43 18.94 -14.33 3.83
CA HIS A 43 18.19 -14.26 5.08
C HIS A 43 16.98 -13.35 4.90
N ILE A 44 15.81 -13.87 5.19
CA ILE A 44 14.55 -13.14 5.13
C ILE A 44 14.07 -12.87 6.56
N PHE A 45 13.80 -11.61 6.88
CA PHE A 45 13.28 -11.22 8.19
C PHE A 45 11.93 -10.55 8.02
N ASP A 46 10.92 -11.04 8.73
CA ASP A 46 9.61 -10.39 8.80
C ASP A 46 8.94 -10.68 10.14
N ALA A 47 8.58 -9.63 10.89
CA ALA A 47 7.88 -9.77 12.16
C ALA A 47 6.41 -10.20 11.98
N THR A 48 5.84 -10.03 10.79
CA THR A 48 4.45 -10.37 10.51
C THR A 48 4.27 -11.89 10.37
N HIS A 49 3.10 -12.36 10.79
CA HIS A 49 2.74 -13.79 10.74
C HIS A 49 2.46 -14.30 9.32
N CYS A 50 2.36 -13.41 8.33
CA CYS A 50 2.04 -13.71 6.94
C CYS A 50 3.03 -13.04 5.98
N PRO A 51 4.18 -13.67 5.72
CA PRO A 51 5.10 -13.16 4.72
C PRO A 51 4.44 -13.01 3.33
N GLY A 52 4.96 -12.08 2.55
CA GLY A 52 4.43 -11.62 1.26
C GLY A 52 3.45 -10.45 1.41
N THR A 53 2.70 -10.35 2.51
CA THR A 53 1.61 -9.39 2.66
C THR A 53 2.01 -8.12 3.42
N GLY A 54 2.90 -8.24 4.41
CA GLY A 54 3.08 -7.21 5.43
C GLY A 54 1.76 -6.89 6.16
N THR A 55 1.74 -5.81 6.95
CA THR A 55 0.58 -5.41 7.76
C THR A 55 -0.56 -4.80 6.93
N VAL A 56 -0.25 -4.12 5.84
CA VAL A 56 -1.23 -3.41 5.01
C VAL A 56 -2.16 -4.37 4.24
N TRP A 57 -1.66 -5.54 3.87
CA TRP A 57 -2.40 -6.57 3.11
C TRP A 57 -2.70 -7.81 3.95
N ASP A 58 -2.69 -7.66 5.27
CA ASP A 58 -2.98 -8.75 6.19
C ASP A 58 -4.27 -9.49 5.80
N MET A 59 -4.18 -10.82 5.75
CA MET A 59 -5.26 -11.70 5.27
C MET A 59 -6.44 -11.80 6.26
N SER A 60 -6.29 -11.31 7.49
CA SER A 60 -7.36 -11.29 8.50
C SER A 60 -8.22 -10.01 8.47
N GLN A 61 -7.92 -9.07 7.56
CA GLN A 61 -8.65 -7.81 7.46
C GLN A 61 -10.11 -8.02 7.01
N PRO A 62 -11.06 -7.23 7.55
CA PRO A 62 -12.47 -7.37 7.21
C PRO A 62 -12.75 -7.01 5.74
N ASP A 63 -13.79 -7.62 5.16
CA ASP A 63 -14.26 -7.37 3.78
C ASP A 63 -14.66 -5.92 3.50
N SER A 64 -14.96 -5.13 4.53
CA SER A 64 -15.26 -3.71 4.40
C SER A 64 -14.04 -2.86 4.05
N ASN A 65 -12.83 -3.39 4.24
CA ASN A 65 -11.59 -2.66 4.05
C ASN A 65 -11.07 -2.85 2.62
N TRP A 66 -11.33 -1.90 1.73
CA TRP A 66 -10.99 -2.00 0.31
C TRP A 66 -9.73 -1.22 -0.05
N ILE A 67 -8.96 -1.73 -1.00
CA ILE A 67 -7.85 -0.98 -1.58
C ILE A 67 -8.38 0.25 -2.34
N ASN A 68 -7.60 1.34 -2.36
CA ASN A 68 -7.88 2.52 -3.21
C ASN A 68 -7.21 2.41 -4.60
N ILE A 69 -7.24 1.22 -5.19
CA ILE A 69 -6.69 0.90 -6.52
C ILE A 69 -7.72 -0.02 -7.19
N THR A 70 -8.09 0.27 -8.43
CA THR A 70 -9.07 -0.54 -9.15
C THR A 70 -8.50 -1.91 -9.50
N GLU A 71 -9.34 -2.94 -9.62
CA GLU A 71 -8.91 -4.26 -10.14
C GLU A 71 -8.18 -4.10 -11.49
N ARG A 72 -8.71 -3.24 -12.37
CA ARG A 72 -8.09 -2.88 -13.66
C ARG A 72 -6.66 -2.39 -13.52
N ALA A 73 -6.40 -1.48 -12.58
CA ALA A 73 -5.07 -0.90 -12.37
C ALA A 73 -4.03 -1.90 -11.81
N LEU A 74 -4.46 -3.10 -11.38
CA LEU A 74 -3.56 -4.17 -10.94
C LEU A 74 -2.95 -4.98 -12.10
N VAL A 75 -3.19 -4.58 -13.36
CA VAL A 75 -2.57 -5.17 -14.56
C VAL A 75 -1.04 -5.21 -14.49
N GLY A 76 -0.41 -4.26 -13.79
CA GLY A 76 1.04 -4.22 -13.60
C GLY A 76 1.62 -5.32 -12.70
N ILE A 77 0.77 -6.11 -12.03
CA ILE A 77 1.21 -7.29 -11.27
C ILE A 77 1.26 -8.49 -12.23
N GLU A 78 2.31 -8.51 -13.03
CA GLU A 78 2.53 -9.50 -14.09
C GLU A 78 2.84 -10.90 -13.55
N GLN A 79 2.70 -11.89 -14.43
CA GLN A 79 3.10 -13.28 -14.19
C GLN A 79 4.58 -13.38 -13.82
N ARG A 80 4.90 -14.15 -12.79
CA ARG A 80 6.27 -14.56 -12.50
C ARG A 80 6.61 -15.78 -13.35
N GLN A 81 7.61 -15.66 -14.21
CA GLN A 81 8.18 -16.81 -14.94
C GLN A 81 8.87 -17.79 -13.97
N ALA A 82 9.00 -19.06 -14.36
CA ALA A 82 9.75 -20.04 -13.58
C ALA A 82 11.24 -19.61 -13.45
N ILE A 83 11.84 -19.87 -12.29
CA ILE A 83 13.23 -19.48 -11.99
C ILE A 83 14.02 -20.73 -11.59
N SER A 84 15.17 -20.95 -12.22
CA SER A 84 16.12 -21.99 -11.81
C SER A 84 17.20 -21.38 -10.93
N TYR A 85 17.27 -21.76 -9.66
CA TYR A 85 18.20 -21.18 -8.69
C TYR A 85 18.77 -22.26 -7.78
N ALA A 86 20.09 -22.33 -7.65
CA ALA A 86 20.81 -23.28 -6.78
C ALA A 86 20.34 -24.75 -6.91
N GLY A 87 20.02 -25.19 -8.13
CA GLY A 87 19.50 -26.55 -8.39
C GLY A 87 18.01 -26.75 -8.07
N CYS A 88 17.34 -25.76 -7.50
CA CYS A 88 15.90 -25.73 -7.29
C CYS A 88 15.18 -25.11 -8.50
N THR A 89 13.93 -25.52 -8.72
CA THR A 89 13.02 -24.88 -9.68
C THR A 89 11.91 -24.20 -8.90
N ILE A 90 11.90 -22.87 -8.94
CA ILE A 90 10.79 -22.07 -8.45
C ILE A 90 9.75 -22.04 -9.58
N PRO A 91 8.53 -22.57 -9.36
CA PRO A 91 7.52 -22.68 -10.41
C PRO A 91 7.09 -21.30 -10.91
N GLU A 92 6.48 -21.18 -12.09
CA GLU A 92 5.80 -19.93 -12.47
C GLU A 92 4.66 -19.58 -11.51
N PHE A 93 4.24 -18.32 -11.50
CA PHE A 93 3.08 -17.87 -10.72
C PHE A 93 2.26 -16.88 -11.54
N PRO A 94 0.91 -17.04 -11.60
CA PRO A 94 0.06 -16.22 -12.45
C PRO A 94 0.13 -14.72 -12.11
N SER A 95 -0.16 -13.89 -13.11
CA SER A 95 -0.47 -12.47 -12.88
C SER A 95 -1.67 -12.33 -11.93
N TYR A 96 -1.86 -11.14 -11.38
CA TYR A 96 -3.01 -10.90 -10.50
C TYR A 96 -4.35 -11.10 -11.25
N HIS A 97 -4.46 -10.64 -12.49
CA HIS A 97 -5.68 -10.80 -13.29
C HIS A 97 -5.99 -12.26 -13.61
N GLU A 98 -4.97 -13.06 -13.96
CA GLU A 98 -5.15 -14.50 -14.17
C GLU A 98 -5.58 -15.21 -12.88
N TRP A 99 -4.91 -14.92 -11.76
CA TRP A 99 -5.21 -15.55 -10.47
C TRP A 99 -6.62 -15.21 -9.97
N SER A 100 -7.03 -13.96 -10.14
CA SER A 100 -8.34 -13.47 -9.71
C SER A 100 -9.47 -13.74 -10.70
N ASN A 101 -9.16 -14.33 -11.87
CA ASN A 101 -10.08 -14.47 -13.01
C ASN A 101 -10.75 -13.14 -13.38
N TYR A 102 -9.97 -12.06 -13.36
CA TYR A 102 -10.48 -10.73 -13.65
C TYR A 102 -10.89 -10.61 -15.13
N ASN A 103 -12.13 -10.19 -15.34
CA ASN A 103 -12.67 -9.89 -16.66
C ASN A 103 -13.71 -8.78 -16.53
N GLN A 104 -13.40 -7.62 -17.10
CA GLN A 104 -14.25 -6.44 -17.03
C GLN A 104 -14.16 -5.66 -18.34
N GLY A 105 -15.30 -5.23 -18.88
CA GLY A 105 -15.34 -4.37 -20.06
C GLY A 105 -15.04 -2.91 -19.73
N VAL A 106 -14.48 -2.17 -20.68
CA VAL A 106 -14.02 -0.77 -20.53
C VAL A 106 -15.10 0.22 -20.08
N TYR A 107 -16.38 -0.09 -20.31
CA TYR A 107 -17.54 0.73 -19.91
C TYR A 107 -18.12 0.34 -18.54
N ALA A 108 -17.78 -0.83 -18.01
CA ALA A 108 -18.32 -1.30 -16.73
C ALA A 108 -17.69 -0.52 -15.56
N PRO A 109 -18.44 -0.21 -14.49
CA PRO A 109 -17.90 0.46 -13.32
C PRO A 109 -16.71 -0.27 -12.70
N ASP A 110 -15.60 0.41 -12.48
CA ASP A 110 -14.41 -0.15 -11.86
C ASP A 110 -14.73 -0.76 -10.49
N THR A 111 -14.11 -1.90 -10.22
CA THR A 111 -14.24 -2.62 -8.95
C THR A 111 -12.98 -2.46 -8.11
N PHE A 112 -13.13 -2.53 -6.79
CA PHE A 112 -12.06 -2.36 -5.82
C PHE A 112 -12.02 -3.58 -4.90
N PRO A 113 -10.95 -4.38 -4.91
CA PRO A 113 -10.91 -5.59 -4.10
C PRO A 113 -10.78 -5.28 -2.60
N PRO A 114 -11.34 -6.14 -1.73
CA PRO A 114 -10.95 -6.15 -0.32
C PRO A 114 -9.44 -6.34 -0.19
N ARG A 115 -8.81 -5.65 0.78
CA ARG A 115 -7.36 -5.74 1.01
C ARG A 115 -6.90 -7.19 1.26
N GLN A 116 -7.71 -7.99 1.96
CA GLN A 116 -7.41 -9.40 2.23
C GLN A 116 -7.33 -10.26 0.95
N LYS A 117 -8.07 -9.92 -0.12
CA LYS A 117 -7.98 -10.61 -1.42
C LYS A 117 -6.58 -10.45 -2.03
N ILE A 118 -6.02 -9.24 -1.95
CA ILE A 118 -4.64 -8.96 -2.38
C ILE A 118 -3.64 -9.68 -1.46
N GLY A 119 -3.90 -9.70 -0.16
CA GLY A 119 -3.14 -10.48 0.82
C GLY A 119 -3.00 -11.94 0.44
N HIS A 120 -4.11 -12.61 0.13
CA HIS A 120 -4.10 -14.01 -0.31
C HIS A 120 -3.28 -14.24 -1.58
N TYR A 121 -3.39 -13.35 -2.56
CA TYR A 121 -2.56 -13.42 -3.77
C TYR A 121 -1.06 -13.32 -3.45
N LEU A 122 -0.68 -12.29 -2.67
CA LEU A 122 0.72 -12.02 -2.32
C LEU A 122 1.33 -13.13 -1.47
N ASN A 123 0.59 -13.64 -0.48
CA ASN A 123 1.04 -14.74 0.36
C ASN A 123 1.20 -16.04 -0.45
N ALA A 124 0.25 -16.36 -1.34
CA ALA A 124 0.36 -17.51 -2.22
C ALA A 124 1.59 -17.40 -3.15
N ARG A 125 1.85 -16.20 -3.67
CA ARG A 125 3.02 -15.89 -4.50
C ARG A 125 4.32 -16.08 -3.74
N TYR A 126 4.43 -15.54 -2.52
CA TYR A 126 5.57 -15.78 -1.63
C TYR A 126 5.75 -17.27 -1.30
N THR A 127 4.68 -17.94 -0.91
CA THR A 127 4.70 -19.36 -0.50
C THR A 127 5.21 -20.26 -1.62
N SER A 128 4.90 -19.94 -2.88
CA SER A 128 5.43 -20.66 -4.05
C SER A 128 6.97 -20.61 -4.14
N ILE A 129 7.59 -19.52 -3.67
CA ILE A 129 9.05 -19.34 -3.62
C ILE A 129 9.61 -20.06 -2.39
N ALA A 130 9.06 -19.77 -1.21
CA ALA A 130 9.55 -20.33 0.04
C ALA A 130 9.54 -21.86 0.03
N LYS A 131 8.48 -22.47 -0.50
CA LYS A 131 8.37 -23.93 -0.64
C LYS A 131 9.40 -24.52 -1.60
N ALA A 132 9.70 -23.82 -2.71
CA ALA A 132 10.71 -24.30 -3.66
C ALA A 132 12.14 -24.24 -3.08
N LEU A 133 12.37 -23.36 -2.10
CA LEU A 133 13.67 -23.13 -1.47
C LEU A 133 13.79 -23.73 -0.07
N GLU A 134 12.77 -24.41 0.45
CA GLU A 134 12.70 -24.86 1.86
C GLU A 134 13.85 -25.78 2.29
N ASN A 135 14.42 -26.53 1.36
CA ASN A 135 15.54 -27.46 1.61
C ASN A 135 16.91 -26.87 1.23
N LEU A 136 16.94 -25.64 0.72
CA LEU A 136 18.16 -24.97 0.34
C LEU A 136 18.79 -24.33 1.58
N LYS A 137 19.96 -24.82 2.00
CA LYS A 137 20.66 -24.33 3.21
C LYS A 137 21.04 -22.85 3.15
N THR A 138 21.10 -22.28 1.96
CA THR A 138 21.41 -20.87 1.70
C THR A 138 20.15 -20.00 1.70
N PHE A 139 18.98 -20.52 2.03
CA PHE A 139 17.75 -19.76 2.19
C PHE A 139 17.17 -19.96 3.59
N GLU A 140 17.17 -18.91 4.40
CA GLU A 140 16.62 -18.92 5.75
C GLU A 140 15.59 -17.80 5.91
N SER A 141 14.46 -18.11 6.53
CA SER A 141 13.39 -17.16 6.82
C SER A 141 13.10 -17.14 8.32
N TYR A 142 13.10 -15.95 8.89
CA TYR A 142 12.93 -15.71 10.32
C TYR A 142 11.69 -14.85 10.55
N ASN A 143 10.80 -15.34 11.42
CA ASN A 143 9.73 -14.51 11.97
C ASN A 143 10.32 -13.67 13.11
N GLU A 144 10.90 -12.54 12.76
CA GLU A 144 11.70 -11.72 13.69
C GLU A 144 11.57 -10.24 13.35
N GLU A 145 11.48 -9.43 14.40
CA GLU A 145 11.57 -7.97 14.29
C GLU A 145 13.03 -7.54 14.40
N ILE A 146 13.53 -6.85 13.38
CA ILE A 146 14.86 -6.25 13.42
C ILE A 146 14.75 -4.86 14.04
N ILE A 147 15.44 -4.67 15.17
CA ILE A 147 15.37 -3.47 15.99
C ILE A 147 16.55 -2.52 15.75
N ASP A 148 17.68 -3.01 15.27
CA ASP A 148 18.87 -2.19 15.04
C ASP A 148 19.79 -2.79 13.97
N LEU A 149 20.59 -1.94 13.34
CA LEU A 149 21.57 -2.27 12.30
C LEU A 149 22.88 -1.55 12.59
N LYS A 150 23.98 -2.31 12.66
CA LYS A 150 25.29 -1.74 12.96
C LYS A 150 26.32 -2.14 11.91
N PRO A 151 27.21 -1.22 11.51
CA PRO A 151 28.41 -1.61 10.77
C PRO A 151 29.26 -2.57 11.62
N LYS A 152 29.76 -3.64 11.00
CA LYS A 152 30.66 -4.62 11.63
C LYS A 152 31.73 -5.04 10.62
N ASP A 153 32.91 -4.44 10.77
CA ASP A 153 34.01 -4.53 9.78
C ASP A 153 33.53 -4.10 8.38
N GLU A 154 33.73 -4.92 7.35
CA GLU A 154 33.22 -4.71 5.98
C GLU A 154 31.80 -5.27 5.77
N ARG A 155 31.09 -5.61 6.86
CA ARG A 155 29.77 -6.24 6.86
C ARG A 155 28.78 -5.46 7.74
N LEU A 156 27.55 -5.97 7.80
CA LEU A 156 26.45 -5.40 8.57
C LEU A 156 25.97 -6.41 9.61
N GLU A 157 25.91 -5.98 10.86
CA GLU A 157 25.27 -6.69 11.95
C GLU A 157 23.79 -6.34 11.99
N ILE A 158 22.96 -7.39 12.04
CA ILE A 158 21.51 -7.31 12.13
C ILE A 158 21.13 -7.74 13.54
N ILE A 159 20.41 -6.87 14.26
CA ILE A 159 20.07 -7.10 15.66
C ILE A 159 18.55 -7.25 15.78
N GLY A 160 18.12 -8.44 16.19
CA GLY A 160 16.75 -8.70 16.64
C GLY A 160 16.63 -8.57 18.16
N HIS A 161 15.52 -9.04 18.73
CA HIS A 161 15.31 -8.98 20.19
C HIS A 161 16.27 -9.88 20.96
N ASP A 162 16.38 -11.15 20.55
CA ASP A 162 17.15 -12.18 21.27
C ASP A 162 18.36 -12.69 20.48
N GLN A 163 18.48 -12.32 19.20
CA GLN A 163 19.43 -12.90 18.26
C GLN A 163 20.10 -11.84 17.40
N GLN A 164 21.26 -12.21 16.85
CA GLN A 164 22.07 -11.35 15.98
C GLN A 164 22.57 -12.14 14.78
N TRP A 165 22.60 -11.49 13.63
CA TRP A 165 23.08 -12.04 12.37
C TRP A 165 24.09 -11.10 11.74
N VAL A 166 24.81 -11.59 10.74
CA VAL A 166 25.73 -10.77 9.93
C VAL A 166 25.47 -11.03 8.46
N CYS A 167 25.45 -9.97 7.65
CA CYS A 167 25.32 -10.04 6.20
C CYS A 167 26.31 -9.11 5.51
N ASP A 168 26.57 -9.34 4.23
CA ASP A 168 27.43 -8.46 3.43
C ASP A 168 26.64 -7.27 2.86
N ALA A 169 25.35 -7.46 2.61
CA ALA A 169 24.44 -6.43 2.17
C ALA A 169 23.01 -6.68 2.67
N LEU A 170 22.22 -5.61 2.72
CA LEU A 170 20.81 -5.69 3.10
C LEU A 170 19.92 -4.88 2.17
N VAL A 171 18.65 -5.27 2.12
CA VAL A 171 17.56 -4.54 1.47
C VAL A 171 16.50 -4.24 2.53
N LEU A 172 16.24 -2.96 2.77
CA LEU A 172 15.19 -2.51 3.69
C LEU A 172 13.87 -2.33 2.95
N THR A 173 12.88 -3.14 3.34
CA THR A 173 11.51 -3.14 2.81
C THR A 173 10.48 -3.14 3.94
N VAL A 174 10.81 -2.47 5.04
CA VAL A 174 10.09 -2.43 6.33
C VAL A 174 8.72 -1.73 6.33
N GLY A 175 8.26 -1.22 5.18
CA GLY A 175 6.95 -0.57 5.06
C GLY A 175 6.82 0.72 5.89
N HIS A 176 5.59 1.05 6.30
CA HIS A 176 5.32 2.26 7.08
C HIS A 176 5.93 2.17 8.48
N GLN A 177 6.62 3.24 8.88
CA GLN A 177 7.24 3.37 10.20
C GLN A 177 6.40 4.25 11.11
N SER A 178 6.55 4.06 12.42
CA SER A 178 5.94 4.92 13.43
C SER A 178 6.33 6.38 13.22
N THR A 179 5.38 7.28 13.44
CA THR A 179 5.58 8.73 13.28
C THR A 179 5.58 9.42 14.63
N VAL A 180 6.19 10.59 14.70
CA VAL A 180 6.13 11.44 15.89
C VAL A 180 4.74 12.03 16.02
N LEU A 181 4.11 11.86 17.18
CA LEU A 181 2.80 12.44 17.46
C LEU A 181 2.87 13.98 17.40
N SER A 182 1.93 14.60 16.70
CA SER A 182 1.74 16.06 16.74
C SER A 182 1.38 16.54 18.15
N ASP A 183 1.71 17.79 18.49
CA ASP A 183 1.36 18.43 19.77
C ASP A 183 -0.12 18.27 20.14
N GLN A 184 -1.01 18.38 19.15
CA GLN A 184 -2.45 18.19 19.35
C GLN A 184 -2.80 16.76 19.78
N LEU A 185 -2.22 15.74 19.14
CA LEU A 185 -2.42 14.34 19.54
C LEU A 185 -1.84 14.07 20.92
N GLN A 186 -0.65 14.60 21.23
CA GLN A 186 -0.06 14.50 22.57
C GLN A 186 -0.96 15.11 23.65
N SER A 187 -1.57 16.26 23.35
CA SER A 187 -2.56 16.91 24.24
C SER A 187 -3.81 16.04 24.44
N TRP A 188 -4.32 15.40 23.39
CA TRP A 188 -5.48 14.50 23.51
C TRP A 188 -5.13 13.24 24.29
N THR A 189 -3.98 12.63 24.03
CA THR A 189 -3.48 11.47 24.80
C THR A 189 -3.38 11.81 26.28
N SER A 190 -2.82 12.98 26.60
CA SER A 190 -2.74 13.46 27.99
C SER A 190 -4.10 13.74 28.62
N HIS A 191 -5.08 14.18 27.83
CA HIS A 191 -6.45 14.41 28.28
C HIS A 191 -7.16 13.08 28.59
N VAL A 192 -7.18 12.13 27.67
CA VAL A 192 -7.84 10.83 27.88
C VAL A 192 -7.13 9.96 28.92
N ALA A 193 -5.83 10.15 29.17
CA ALA A 193 -5.15 9.49 30.28
C ALA A 193 -5.69 9.94 31.66
N LYS A 194 -6.28 11.15 31.74
CA LYS A 194 -6.85 11.73 32.97
C LYS A 194 -8.37 11.53 33.06
N HIS A 195 -9.02 11.16 31.96
CA HIS A 195 -10.47 11.06 31.85
C HIS A 195 -10.85 9.71 31.24
N HIS A 196 -11.79 8.97 31.84
CA HIS A 196 -12.23 7.69 31.29
C HIS A 196 -12.95 7.83 29.93
N THR A 197 -13.37 9.04 29.57
CA THR A 197 -13.98 9.37 28.28
C THR A 197 -13.52 10.76 27.80
N PRO A 198 -13.34 10.98 26.48
CA PRO A 198 -13.52 10.02 25.38
C PRO A 198 -12.39 8.99 25.25
N GLN A 199 -12.59 7.93 24.46
CA GLN A 199 -11.51 7.05 24.01
C GLN A 199 -10.75 7.71 22.84
N LEU A 200 -9.45 7.49 22.75
CA LEU A 200 -8.60 8.01 21.66
C LEU A 200 -7.92 6.86 20.93
N PHE A 201 -8.00 6.89 19.61
CA PHE A 201 -7.23 6.06 18.70
C PHE A 201 -6.31 6.99 17.91
N ASP A 202 -5.00 6.75 17.95
CA ASP A 202 -3.99 7.58 17.29
C ASP A 202 -3.65 7.09 15.86
N THR A 203 -4.16 5.91 15.48
CA THR A 203 -4.07 5.33 14.14
C THR A 203 -5.42 4.77 13.70
N SER A 204 -5.67 4.73 12.39
CA SER A 204 -6.87 4.08 11.81
C SER A 204 -6.68 2.58 11.56
N TYR A 205 -5.43 2.10 11.54
CA TYR A 205 -5.12 0.70 11.26
C TYR A 205 -4.32 0.05 12.40
N PRO A 206 -4.51 -1.25 12.66
CA PRO A 206 -5.48 -2.14 11.99
C PRO A 206 -6.92 -1.72 12.34
N ILE A 207 -7.84 -1.82 11.36
CA ILE A 207 -9.21 -1.33 11.53
C ILE A 207 -9.98 -2.11 12.62
N THR A 208 -9.53 -3.33 12.91
CA THR A 208 -10.06 -4.22 13.95
C THR A 208 -9.89 -3.68 15.37
N GLN A 209 -9.04 -2.68 15.60
CA GLN A 209 -8.98 -1.99 16.89
C GLN A 209 -10.31 -1.34 17.29
N LEU A 210 -11.19 -1.08 16.30
CA LEU A 210 -12.52 -0.51 16.49
C LEU A 210 -13.61 -1.59 16.66
N GLU A 211 -13.24 -2.87 16.76
CA GLU A 211 -14.20 -3.98 16.83
C GLU A 211 -15.16 -3.86 18.02
N THR A 212 -14.69 -3.38 19.16
CA THR A 212 -15.52 -3.17 20.35
C THR A 212 -16.54 -2.05 20.17
N LEU A 213 -16.29 -1.12 19.25
CA LEU A 213 -17.23 -0.06 18.89
C LEU A 213 -18.22 -0.51 17.83
N LYS A 214 -17.89 -1.60 17.10
CA LYS A 214 -18.75 -2.13 16.06
C LYS A 214 -20.05 -2.62 16.68
N ASN A 215 -21.15 -2.10 16.18
CA ASN A 215 -22.51 -2.34 16.65
C ASN A 215 -22.91 -1.68 17.98
N GLU A 216 -22.15 -0.70 18.48
CA GLU A 216 -22.67 0.15 19.56
C GLU A 216 -23.90 0.93 19.09
N MET A 217 -24.89 1.08 19.98
CA MET A 217 -26.20 1.67 19.65
C MET A 217 -26.13 3.20 19.51
N GLU A 218 -25.36 3.84 20.39
CA GLU A 218 -25.27 5.29 20.53
C GLU A 218 -23.79 5.68 20.65
N MET A 219 -23.25 6.35 19.64
CA MET A 219 -21.87 6.80 19.67
C MET A 219 -21.65 8.03 18.79
N THR A 220 -20.72 8.89 19.22
CA THR A 220 -20.23 10.00 18.41
C THR A 220 -18.72 9.85 18.24
N VAL A 221 -18.28 9.77 16.99
CA VAL A 221 -16.88 9.56 16.62
C VAL A 221 -16.38 10.79 15.88
N GLY A 222 -15.42 11.49 16.47
CA GLY A 222 -14.66 12.54 15.78
C GLY A 222 -13.49 11.91 15.01
N ILE A 223 -13.34 12.24 13.73
CA ILE A 223 -12.23 11.73 12.90
C ILE A 223 -11.37 12.90 12.44
N ARG A 224 -10.14 12.98 12.95
CA ARG A 224 -9.15 13.95 12.49
C ARG A 224 -8.58 13.48 11.14
N GLY A 225 -9.04 14.10 10.07
CA GLY A 225 -8.70 13.79 8.68
C GLY A 225 -9.94 13.45 7.86
N PHE A 226 -10.02 14.00 6.66
CA PHE A 226 -11.13 13.77 5.71
C PHE A 226 -10.65 13.02 4.44
N GLY A 227 -9.62 12.18 4.60
CA GLY A 227 -9.01 11.39 3.53
C GLY A 227 -9.48 9.93 3.46
N LEU A 228 -8.69 9.07 2.80
CA LEU A 228 -9.05 7.67 2.54
C LEU A 228 -9.29 6.86 3.83
N ALA A 229 -8.42 7.04 4.83
CA ALA A 229 -8.53 6.31 6.10
C ALA A 229 -9.85 6.62 6.83
N MET A 230 -10.37 7.84 6.68
CA MET A 230 -11.69 8.20 7.23
C MET A 230 -12.79 7.34 6.60
N ILE A 231 -12.76 7.14 5.28
CA ILE A 231 -13.75 6.32 4.57
C ILE A 231 -13.71 4.87 5.08
N ASP A 232 -12.52 4.31 5.33
CA ASP A 232 -12.38 2.95 5.88
C ASP A 232 -13.00 2.85 7.29
N VAL A 233 -12.71 3.83 8.18
CA VAL A 233 -13.32 3.92 9.52
C VAL A 233 -14.83 4.07 9.45
N MET A 234 -15.33 4.98 8.61
CA MET A 234 -16.76 5.20 8.42
C MET A 234 -17.43 3.91 7.97
N ARG A 235 -16.92 3.26 6.91
CA ARG A 235 -17.48 2.01 6.40
C ARG A 235 -17.47 0.90 7.44
N TYR A 236 -16.40 0.77 8.22
CA TYR A 236 -16.31 -0.25 9.27
C TYR A 236 -17.38 -0.04 10.37
N LEU A 237 -17.66 1.22 10.74
CA LEU A 237 -18.64 1.58 11.76
C LEU A 237 -20.09 1.64 11.24
N THR A 238 -20.32 1.74 9.93
CA THR A 238 -21.68 1.84 9.34
C THR A 238 -22.16 0.57 8.64
N ILE A 239 -21.26 -0.25 8.09
CA ILE A 239 -21.58 -1.52 7.40
C ILE A 239 -21.56 -2.65 8.42
N ASN A 240 -22.67 -2.81 9.13
CA ASN A 240 -22.81 -3.76 10.23
C ASN A 240 -24.29 -4.12 10.45
N ASN A 241 -24.70 -4.45 11.68
CA ASN A 241 -26.08 -4.84 11.98
C ASN A 241 -27.11 -3.72 11.73
N PHE A 242 -26.66 -2.47 11.57
CA PHE A 242 -27.51 -1.28 11.49
C PHE A 242 -27.69 -0.73 10.08
N GLY A 243 -26.84 -1.07 9.12
CA GLY A 243 -26.99 -0.57 7.75
C GLY A 243 -25.97 -1.10 6.77
N ASN A 244 -26.21 -0.79 5.49
CA ASN A 244 -25.32 -1.15 4.40
C ASN A 244 -25.53 -0.20 3.21
N PHE A 245 -24.69 -0.33 2.19
CA PHE A 245 -24.80 0.38 0.92
C PHE A 245 -25.43 -0.52 -0.15
N LYS A 246 -26.22 0.08 -1.04
CA LYS A 246 -26.81 -0.61 -2.18
C LYS A 246 -26.67 0.25 -3.43
N VAL A 247 -26.15 -0.35 -4.50
CA VAL A 247 -26.18 0.24 -5.84
C VAL A 247 -27.62 0.23 -6.35
N ILE A 248 -28.15 1.38 -6.71
CA ILE A 248 -29.51 1.57 -7.24
C ILE A 248 -29.54 1.79 -8.75
N ASP A 249 -28.43 2.26 -9.32
CA ASP A 249 -28.21 2.33 -10.76
C ASP A 249 -26.83 1.75 -11.11
N PRO A 250 -26.76 0.54 -11.69
CA PRO A 250 -25.50 -0.08 -12.10
C PRO A 250 -24.75 0.69 -13.20
N SER A 251 -25.43 1.51 -13.99
CA SER A 251 -24.81 2.24 -15.12
C SER A 251 -24.02 3.46 -14.66
N THR A 252 -24.45 4.11 -13.59
CA THR A 252 -23.80 5.28 -12.98
C THR A 252 -23.09 4.94 -11.67
N PHE A 253 -23.29 3.71 -11.17
CA PHE A 253 -22.87 3.27 -9.84
C PHE A 253 -23.48 4.08 -8.70
N GLU A 254 -24.65 4.71 -8.95
CA GLU A 254 -25.38 5.45 -7.92
C GLU A 254 -25.68 4.52 -6.75
N THR A 255 -25.24 4.94 -5.56
CA THR A 255 -25.25 4.13 -4.35
C THR A 255 -25.95 4.87 -3.23
N VAL A 256 -26.87 4.18 -2.57
CA VAL A 256 -27.55 4.69 -1.37
C VAL A 256 -27.13 3.91 -0.14
N TYR A 257 -26.96 4.62 0.97
CA TYR A 257 -26.89 4.00 2.29
C TYR A 257 -28.30 3.77 2.81
N TYR A 258 -28.56 2.58 3.35
CA TYR A 258 -29.82 2.26 4.00
C TYR A 258 -29.56 1.69 5.40
N LYS A 259 -30.47 1.99 6.32
CA LYS A 259 -30.46 1.42 7.68
C LYS A 259 -31.34 0.18 7.73
N THR A 260 -30.80 -0.91 8.28
CA THR A 260 -31.57 -2.12 8.65
C THR A 260 -32.23 -1.95 10.01
N GLN A 261 -31.60 -1.19 10.91
CA GLN A 261 -32.09 -0.88 12.26
C GLN A 261 -31.67 0.55 12.64
N ALA A 262 -32.35 1.15 13.63
CA ALA A 262 -31.96 2.47 14.11
C ALA A 262 -30.62 2.40 14.85
N GLN A 263 -29.73 3.35 14.55
CA GLN A 263 -28.46 3.55 15.24
C GLN A 263 -28.23 5.06 15.42
N GLY A 264 -27.87 5.46 16.63
CA GLY A 264 -27.45 6.82 17.00
C GLY A 264 -25.97 7.08 16.74
N LEU A 265 -25.42 6.50 15.67
CA LEU A 265 -24.05 6.75 15.23
C LEU A 265 -23.94 8.11 14.55
N LYS A 266 -23.05 8.97 15.07
CA LYS A 266 -22.63 10.24 14.46
C LYS A 266 -21.15 10.19 14.15
N ILE A 267 -20.80 10.41 12.89
CA ILE A 267 -19.41 10.51 12.44
C ILE A 267 -19.14 11.97 12.07
N VAL A 268 -18.13 12.57 12.70
CA VAL A 268 -17.77 13.97 12.53
C VAL A 268 -16.33 14.04 12.01
N PRO A 269 -16.10 13.94 10.70
CA PRO A 269 -14.79 14.15 10.13
C PRO A 269 -14.43 15.65 10.18
N PHE A 270 -13.16 15.95 10.43
CA PHE A 270 -12.64 17.30 10.35
C PHE A 270 -11.22 17.31 9.79
N SER A 271 -10.94 18.21 8.86
CA SER A 271 -9.63 18.44 8.24
C SER A 271 -9.28 19.94 8.29
N LEU A 272 -8.13 20.31 7.73
CA LEU A 272 -7.71 21.72 7.68
C LEU A 272 -8.62 22.57 6.78
N ASP A 273 -9.17 21.99 5.71
CA ASP A 273 -9.99 22.63 4.69
C ASP A 273 -11.47 22.21 4.72
N GLY A 274 -11.82 21.17 5.49
CA GLY A 274 -13.17 20.61 5.56
C GLY A 274 -13.62 19.84 4.31
N LEU A 275 -12.71 19.54 3.36
CA LEU A 275 -13.08 18.96 2.08
C LEU A 275 -12.84 17.43 2.05
N PRO A 276 -13.78 16.64 1.49
CA PRO A 276 -13.56 15.23 1.22
C PRO A 276 -12.67 15.03 -0.02
N LEU A 277 -12.21 13.78 -0.21
CA LEU A 277 -11.62 13.36 -1.47
C LEU A 277 -12.64 13.31 -2.61
N VAL A 278 -12.17 13.61 -3.83
CA VAL A 278 -12.95 13.45 -5.07
C VAL A 278 -13.02 11.96 -5.42
N PRO A 279 -14.19 11.45 -5.90
CA PRO A 279 -14.31 10.06 -6.32
C PRO A 279 -13.39 9.72 -7.49
N LYS A 280 -13.01 8.45 -7.60
CA LYS A 280 -12.31 7.92 -8.78
C LYS A 280 -13.24 7.96 -10.01
N PRO A 281 -12.68 8.05 -11.23
CA PRO A 281 -13.44 7.85 -12.46
C PRO A 281 -14.25 6.56 -12.42
N LEU A 282 -15.45 6.58 -13.02
CA LEU A 282 -16.36 5.44 -12.99
C LEU A 282 -15.78 4.20 -13.65
N ASN A 283 -15.08 4.37 -14.78
CA ASN A 283 -14.58 3.29 -15.61
C ASN A 283 -13.37 3.77 -16.44
N GLU A 284 -12.78 2.84 -17.19
CA GLU A 284 -11.61 3.08 -18.03
C GLU A 284 -11.81 4.21 -19.04
N VAL A 285 -12.99 4.28 -19.68
CA VAL A 285 -13.30 5.29 -20.72
C VAL A 285 -13.27 6.72 -20.17
N ILE A 286 -13.60 6.90 -18.88
CA ILE A 286 -13.45 8.20 -18.21
C ILE A 286 -12.02 8.39 -17.72
N ASP A 287 -11.42 7.36 -17.12
CA ASP A 287 -10.08 7.40 -16.51
C ASP A 287 -8.98 7.76 -17.52
N VAL A 288 -9.04 7.19 -18.74
CA VAL A 288 -8.08 7.45 -19.83
C VAL A 288 -7.96 8.93 -20.19
N LYS A 289 -9.01 9.73 -19.99
CA LYS A 289 -8.99 11.19 -20.26
C LYS A 289 -8.05 11.96 -19.33
N TYR A 290 -7.68 11.38 -18.19
CA TYR A 290 -6.79 11.98 -17.21
C TYR A 290 -5.34 11.49 -17.33
N GLN A 291 -5.04 10.60 -18.28
CA GLN A 291 -3.70 10.05 -18.41
C GLN A 291 -2.72 11.09 -18.99
N PRO A 292 -1.52 11.23 -18.39
CA PRO A 292 -0.41 11.93 -19.02
C PRO A 292 0.00 11.25 -20.32
N THR A 293 0.54 12.01 -21.28
CA THR A 293 1.11 11.43 -22.50
C THR A 293 2.48 10.82 -22.23
N ASP A 294 2.94 9.91 -23.11
CA ASP A 294 4.29 9.33 -23.00
C ASP A 294 5.39 10.40 -23.02
N GLU A 295 5.20 11.47 -23.81
CA GLU A 295 6.13 12.60 -23.89
C GLU A 295 6.20 13.36 -22.56
N GLU A 296 5.05 13.59 -21.92
CA GLU A 296 4.99 14.22 -20.60
C GLU A 296 5.65 13.37 -19.52
N LEU A 297 5.42 12.05 -19.54
CA LEU A 297 6.04 11.13 -18.60
C LEU A 297 7.56 11.09 -18.79
N GLU A 298 8.06 11.08 -20.02
CA GLU A 298 9.50 11.10 -20.28
C GLU A 298 10.13 12.45 -19.91
N HIS A 299 9.43 13.56 -20.16
CA HIS A 299 9.86 14.88 -19.71
C HIS A 299 9.95 14.95 -18.18
N PHE A 300 8.89 14.54 -17.49
CA PHE A 300 8.83 14.49 -16.03
C PHE A 300 9.96 13.65 -15.44
N LYS A 301 10.19 12.47 -16.02
CA LYS A 301 11.29 11.59 -15.63
C LYS A 301 12.65 12.27 -15.83
N THR A 302 12.86 12.91 -16.98
CA THR A 302 14.10 13.63 -17.28
C THR A 302 14.39 14.73 -16.27
N GLU A 303 13.38 15.51 -15.87
CA GLU A 303 13.52 16.57 -14.88
C GLU A 303 13.88 16.02 -13.49
N ILE A 304 13.24 14.93 -13.06
CA ILE A 304 13.57 14.26 -11.79
C ILE A 304 15.00 13.68 -11.83
N GLU A 305 15.38 13.04 -12.93
CA GLU A 305 16.71 12.45 -13.08
C GLU A 305 17.81 13.52 -13.03
N ALA A 306 17.61 14.65 -13.72
CA ALA A 306 18.54 15.78 -13.70
C ALA A 306 18.76 16.33 -12.29
N VAL A 307 17.69 16.42 -11.50
CA VAL A 307 17.76 16.84 -10.09
C VAL A 307 18.45 15.79 -9.22
N SER A 308 18.15 14.51 -9.41
CA SER A 308 18.76 13.41 -8.64
C SER A 308 20.28 13.30 -8.84
N GLN A 309 20.77 13.76 -10.00
CA GLN A 309 22.18 13.77 -10.36
C GLN A 309 22.91 15.06 -9.93
N SER A 310 22.18 16.05 -9.41
CA SER A 310 22.78 17.27 -8.88
C SER A 310 23.28 17.05 -7.44
N ASP A 311 24.51 17.50 -7.15
CA ASP A 311 25.08 17.45 -5.79
C ASP A 311 24.49 18.51 -4.84
N SER A 312 23.49 19.26 -5.28
CA SER A 312 22.87 20.31 -4.47
C SER A 312 21.83 19.74 -3.51
N ALA A 313 21.95 20.10 -2.23
CA ALA A 313 20.90 19.86 -1.25
C ALA A 313 19.60 20.54 -1.70
N LEU A 314 18.55 19.75 -1.91
CA LEU A 314 17.23 20.25 -2.27
C LEU A 314 16.55 20.85 -1.04
N SER A 315 16.07 22.08 -1.17
CA SER A 315 15.33 22.78 -0.10
C SER A 315 13.84 22.97 -0.42
N HIS A 316 13.40 22.61 -1.63
CA HIS A 316 12.04 22.78 -2.11
C HIS A 316 11.62 21.65 -3.06
N LEU A 317 10.32 21.48 -3.27
CA LEU A 317 9.72 20.44 -4.10
C LEU A 317 9.30 20.93 -5.50
N ASP A 318 9.71 22.14 -5.90
CA ASP A 318 9.26 22.78 -7.15
C ASP A 318 9.55 21.94 -8.40
N PHE A 319 10.67 21.21 -8.42
CA PHE A 319 11.03 20.30 -9.51
C PHE A 319 10.05 19.12 -9.69
N LEU A 320 9.24 18.80 -8.67
CA LEU A 320 8.14 17.83 -8.78
C LEU A 320 6.82 18.55 -9.06
N ILE A 321 6.60 19.69 -8.41
CA ILE A 321 5.32 20.40 -8.46
C ILE A 321 5.09 21.02 -9.83
N GLN A 322 6.09 21.71 -10.41
CA GLN A 322 5.93 22.43 -11.67
C GLN A 322 5.58 21.49 -12.83
N PRO A 323 6.28 20.36 -13.04
CA PRO A 323 5.95 19.47 -14.15
C PRO A 323 4.58 18.82 -13.98
N ILE A 324 4.24 18.37 -12.76
CA ILE A 324 2.91 17.81 -12.46
C ILE A 324 1.81 18.85 -12.70
N ALA A 325 2.06 20.12 -12.33
CA ALA A 325 1.11 21.20 -12.53
C ALA A 325 0.87 21.49 -14.03
N GLN A 326 1.91 21.42 -14.86
CA GLN A 326 1.77 21.58 -16.32
C GLN A 326 0.91 20.46 -16.93
N ILE A 327 1.19 19.20 -16.56
CA ILE A 327 0.40 18.05 -17.00
C ILE A 327 -1.06 18.20 -16.54
N SER A 328 -1.26 18.54 -15.26
CA SER A 328 -2.59 18.72 -14.67
C SER A 328 -3.38 19.85 -15.36
N ALA A 329 -2.72 20.98 -15.66
CA ALA A 329 -3.33 22.11 -16.34
C ALA A 329 -3.74 21.76 -17.77
N ARG A 330 -2.88 21.05 -18.52
CA ARG A 330 -3.22 20.55 -19.86
C ARG A 330 -4.44 19.63 -19.81
N VAL A 331 -4.40 18.59 -18.97
CA VAL A 331 -5.52 17.64 -18.79
C VAL A 331 -6.80 18.40 -18.48
N TYR A 332 -6.78 19.33 -17.53
CA TYR A 332 -7.94 20.14 -17.16
C TYR A 332 -8.50 20.95 -18.33
N LEU A 333 -7.64 21.61 -19.12
CA LEU A 333 -8.04 22.40 -20.28
C LEU A 333 -8.61 21.54 -21.41
N GLU A 334 -8.16 20.28 -21.54
CA GLU A 334 -8.63 19.34 -22.56
C GLU A 334 -10.00 18.73 -22.23
N LEU A 335 -10.42 18.69 -20.96
CA LEU A 335 -11.71 18.14 -20.57
C LEU A 335 -12.88 18.82 -21.30
N LYS A 336 -12.82 20.14 -21.56
CA LYS A 336 -13.85 20.89 -22.33
C LYS A 336 -15.29 20.50 -21.93
N ASP A 337 -16.06 19.94 -22.86
CA ASP A 337 -17.47 19.54 -22.67
C ASP A 337 -17.61 18.24 -21.85
N ASP A 338 -16.53 17.49 -21.62
CA ASP A 338 -16.51 16.34 -20.72
C ASP A 338 -16.43 16.75 -19.24
N ALA A 339 -16.09 18.02 -18.96
CA ALA A 339 -16.13 18.55 -17.61
C ALA A 339 -17.59 18.75 -17.16
N GLN A 340 -17.92 18.23 -15.97
CA GLN A 340 -19.24 18.46 -15.38
C GLN A 340 -19.35 19.92 -14.93
N LEU A 341 -20.35 20.64 -15.46
CA LEU A 341 -20.70 21.97 -14.98
C LEU A 341 -21.15 21.87 -13.53
N HIS A 342 -20.41 22.50 -12.62
CA HIS A 342 -20.80 22.63 -11.23
C HIS A 342 -21.25 24.06 -10.90
N HIS A 343 -22.28 24.20 -10.10
CA HIS A 343 -22.70 25.49 -9.56
C HIS A 343 -22.07 25.73 -8.18
N LEU A 344 -20.73 25.76 -8.09
CA LEU A 344 -20.00 26.04 -6.84
C LEU A 344 -20.12 27.52 -6.37
N ASN A 345 -21.05 28.30 -6.93
CA ASN A 345 -21.31 29.68 -6.50
C ASN A 345 -22.23 29.79 -5.28
N HIS A 346 -22.72 28.67 -4.76
CA HIS A 346 -23.49 28.60 -3.52
C HIS A 346 -22.80 27.60 -2.59
N GLU A 347 -22.63 27.95 -1.31
CA GLU A 347 -21.97 27.16 -0.25
C GLU A 347 -20.47 27.40 -0.01
N PHE A 348 -20.08 28.66 0.13
CA PHE A 348 -19.14 29.05 1.19
C PHE A 348 -19.68 30.29 1.88
N SER A 349 -20.57 30.10 2.86
CA SER A 349 -21.04 31.14 3.79
C SER A 349 -20.93 30.64 5.21
#